data_AF-A0A813SKF0-F1
#
_entry.id   AF-A0A813SKF0-F1
#
_cell.length_a   1.000
_cell.length_b   1.000
_cell.length_c   1.000
_cell.angle_alpha   90.00
_cell.angle_beta   90.00
_cell.angle_gamma   90.00
#
_symmetry.space_group_name_H-M   'P 1'
#
loop_
_entity.id
_entity.type
_entity.pdbx_description
1 polymer ?
#
loop_
_entity_poly.entity_id
_entity_poly.type
_entity_poly.pdbx_seq_one_letter_code
_entity_poly.pdbx_strand_id
1 'polypeptide(L)'
;MANDKEVSQTNEAQKATRPSLKAEIKKLSSQEAKWTHEPTAFDHFPAHEKPFPIEPSPNERQRLPFKMSDEERLRRKIWVKSQELTEREPVRVPELEQMIYNPIRRLYRAPTDRLFQKLAPIVGEHRVPFFRMVVPKLFLGYVGACVLWYNIKYNQINWEDRKGFTLIQSKGIYLPEEQKPSVPEKWDYADNGFQSRKVFKGPDYAY
;
A
#
# COMPACT_ATOMS: atom_id res chain seq x y z
N MET A 1 -39.03 44.18 -66.76
CA MET A 1 -37.59 43.98 -67.12
C MET A 1 -36.60 44.26 -65.98
N ALA A 2 -36.95 45.02 -64.92
CA ALA A 2 -36.06 45.20 -63.76
C ALA A 2 -36.11 44.00 -62.77
N ASN A 3 -37.31 43.42 -62.55
CA ASN A 3 -37.50 42.32 -61.60
C ASN A 3 -36.74 41.02 -61.98
N ASP A 4 -36.63 40.70 -63.27
CA ASP A 4 -36.00 39.45 -63.69
C ASP A 4 -34.47 39.44 -63.47
N LYS A 5 -33.84 40.63 -63.45
CA LYS A 5 -32.40 40.78 -63.19
C LYS A 5 -32.06 40.67 -61.70
N GLU A 6 -32.93 41.14 -60.81
CA GLU A 6 -32.73 40.96 -59.36
C GLU A 6 -32.97 39.49 -58.95
N VAL A 7 -33.97 38.83 -59.55
CA VAL A 7 -34.21 37.41 -59.32
C VAL A 7 -33.08 36.54 -59.89
N SER A 8 -32.46 36.90 -61.01
CA SER A 8 -31.29 36.17 -61.53
C SER A 8 -30.06 36.34 -60.64
N GLN A 9 -29.78 37.57 -60.17
CA GLN A 9 -28.64 37.87 -59.30
C GLN A 9 -28.74 37.20 -57.92
N THR A 10 -29.95 37.16 -57.33
CA THR A 10 -30.18 36.47 -56.05
C THR A 10 -30.04 34.95 -56.19
N ASN A 11 -30.49 34.36 -57.30
CA ASN A 11 -30.32 32.94 -57.58
C ASN A 11 -28.84 32.56 -57.81
N GLU A 12 -28.04 33.41 -58.46
CA GLU A 12 -26.60 33.21 -58.65
C GLU A 12 -25.82 33.32 -57.32
N ALA A 13 -26.14 34.31 -56.49
CA ALA A 13 -25.56 34.47 -55.16
C ALA A 13 -25.89 33.27 -54.24
N GLN A 14 -27.13 32.77 -54.28
CA GLN A 14 -27.52 31.55 -53.57
C GLN A 14 -26.83 30.29 -54.11
N LYS A 15 -26.54 30.23 -55.41
CA LYS A 15 -25.83 29.10 -56.03
C LYS A 15 -24.34 29.07 -55.63
N ALA A 16 -23.73 30.23 -55.41
CA ALA A 16 -22.34 30.36 -54.96
C ALA A 16 -22.13 30.05 -53.46
N THR A 17 -23.13 30.29 -52.60
CA THR A 17 -23.07 30.01 -51.15
C THR A 17 -23.46 28.57 -50.78
N ARG A 18 -24.29 27.90 -51.59
CA ARG A 18 -24.66 26.48 -51.41
C ARG A 18 -23.46 25.50 -51.34
N PRO A 19 -22.40 25.61 -52.16
CA PRO A 19 -21.26 24.68 -52.07
C PRO A 19 -20.44 24.86 -50.79
N SER A 20 -20.30 26.09 -50.26
CA SER A 20 -19.59 26.32 -49.00
C SER A 20 -20.38 25.81 -47.78
N LEU A 21 -21.70 26.03 -47.76
CA LEU A 21 -22.57 25.49 -46.71
C LEU A 21 -22.59 23.96 -46.70
N LYS A 22 -22.63 23.32 -47.87
CA LYS A 22 -22.53 21.85 -47.97
C LYS A 22 -21.19 21.33 -47.43
N ALA A 23 -20.09 22.06 -47.65
CA ALA A 23 -18.78 21.69 -47.11
C ALA A 23 -18.72 21.86 -45.59
N GLU A 24 -19.32 22.92 -45.05
CA GLU A 24 -19.44 23.13 -43.61
C GLU A 24 -20.33 22.09 -42.94
N ILE A 25 -21.49 21.78 -43.52
CA ILE A 25 -22.39 20.72 -43.03
C ILE A 25 -21.66 19.37 -43.02
N LYS A 26 -20.90 19.05 -44.08
CA LYS A 26 -20.10 17.83 -44.13
C LYS A 26 -18.99 17.81 -43.07
N LYS A 27 -18.37 18.96 -42.80
CA LYS A 27 -17.35 19.11 -41.76
C LYS A 27 -17.97 18.93 -40.37
N LEU A 28 -19.09 19.58 -40.09
CA LEU A 28 -19.85 19.45 -38.85
C LEU A 28 -20.36 18.02 -38.65
N SER A 29 -20.94 17.39 -39.68
CA SER A 29 -21.40 15.99 -39.59
C SER A 29 -20.25 15.02 -39.34
N SER A 30 -19.06 15.28 -39.88
CA SER A 30 -17.87 14.48 -39.58
C SER A 30 -17.31 14.72 -38.17
N GLN A 31 -17.46 15.93 -37.64
CA GLN A 31 -17.14 16.24 -36.25
C GLN A 31 -18.13 15.55 -35.31
N GLU A 32 -19.43 15.65 -35.58
CA GLU A 32 -20.48 14.97 -34.80
C GLU A 32 -20.29 13.45 -34.82
N ALA A 33 -19.97 12.85 -35.97
CA ALA A 33 -19.68 11.41 -36.08
C ALA A 33 -18.48 10.96 -35.23
N LYS A 34 -17.51 11.85 -34.96
CA LYS A 34 -16.39 11.58 -34.05
C LYS A 34 -16.83 11.52 -32.58
N TRP A 35 -17.90 12.24 -32.23
CA TRP A 35 -18.42 12.34 -30.86
C TRP A 35 -19.60 11.41 -30.58
N THR A 36 -20.26 10.87 -31.61
CA THR A 36 -21.41 9.94 -31.48
C THR A 36 -21.01 8.47 -31.59
N HIS A 37 -19.72 8.13 -31.54
CA HIS A 37 -19.31 6.72 -31.48
C HIS A 37 -19.80 6.12 -30.16
N GLU A 38 -20.77 5.21 -30.22
CA GLU A 38 -21.22 4.48 -29.03
C GLU A 38 -20.04 3.66 -28.49
N PRO A 39 -19.64 3.85 -27.22
CA PRO A 39 -18.52 3.13 -26.67
C PRO A 39 -18.87 1.64 -26.64
N THR A 40 -18.03 0.84 -27.30
CA THR A 40 -18.08 -0.61 -27.18
C THR A 40 -17.58 -1.04 -25.81
N ALA A 41 -17.92 -2.24 -25.35
CA ALA A 41 -17.43 -2.76 -24.07
C ALA A 41 -15.88 -2.80 -23.97
N PHE A 42 -15.17 -2.74 -25.10
CA PHE A 42 -13.71 -2.68 -25.18
C PHE A 42 -13.14 -1.26 -25.09
N ASP A 43 -13.93 -0.21 -25.34
CA ASP A 43 -13.50 1.19 -25.20
C ASP A 43 -13.36 1.61 -23.72
N HIS A 44 -14.00 0.87 -22.81
CA HIS A 44 -13.94 1.10 -21.36
C HIS A 44 -12.71 0.48 -20.68
N PHE A 45 -11.94 -0.35 -21.38
CA PHE A 45 -10.76 -1.00 -20.82
C PHE A 45 -9.50 -0.60 -21.60
N PRO A 46 -8.74 0.40 -21.11
CA PRO A 46 -7.49 0.84 -21.74
C PRO A 46 -6.40 -0.20 -21.47
N ALA A 47 -6.50 -1.39 -22.06
CA ALA A 47 -5.45 -2.40 -21.98
C ALA A 47 -4.24 -2.03 -22.87
N HIS A 48 -4.45 -1.16 -23.87
CA HIS A 48 -3.43 -0.76 -24.85
C HIS A 48 -3.06 0.73 -24.82
N GLU A 49 -3.78 1.57 -24.08
CA GLU A 49 -3.37 2.96 -23.88
C GLU A 49 -2.30 2.99 -22.79
N LYS A 50 -1.10 3.46 -23.15
CA LYS A 50 -0.06 3.71 -22.16
C LYS A 50 -0.62 4.70 -21.15
N PRO A 51 -0.45 4.48 -19.83
CA PRO A 51 -0.91 5.42 -18.83
C PRO A 51 -0.35 6.79 -19.16
N PHE A 52 -1.21 7.82 -19.18
CA PHE A 52 -0.75 9.18 -19.38
C PHE A 52 0.25 9.52 -18.27
N PRO A 53 1.49 9.94 -18.61
CA PRO A 53 2.48 10.26 -17.60
C PRO A 53 2.00 11.48 -16.81
N ILE A 54 1.95 11.34 -15.47
CA ILE A 54 1.52 12.42 -14.55
C ILE A 54 2.48 13.62 -14.65
N GLU A 55 3.74 13.36 -15.00
CA GLU A 55 4.73 14.40 -15.22
C GLU A 55 5.09 14.58 -16.72
N PRO A 56 5.37 15.82 -17.17
CA PRO A 56 5.69 16.10 -18.57
C PRO A 56 6.95 15.40 -19.12
N SER A 57 7.90 15.04 -18.26
CA SER A 57 9.16 14.38 -18.64
C SER A 57 9.55 13.36 -17.57
N PRO A 58 9.11 12.09 -17.69
CA PRO A 58 9.37 11.07 -16.67
C PRO A 58 10.84 10.65 -16.57
N ASN A 59 11.58 10.73 -17.67
CA ASN A 59 12.99 10.34 -17.69
C ASN A 59 13.90 11.52 -17.33
N GLU A 60 14.74 11.35 -16.31
CA GLU A 60 15.71 12.36 -15.85
C GLU A 60 16.62 12.89 -16.97
N ARG A 61 17.02 12.02 -17.91
CA ARG A 61 17.90 12.38 -19.03
C ARG A 61 17.27 13.40 -19.99
N GLN A 62 15.93 13.47 -20.05
CA GLN A 62 15.22 14.46 -20.86
C GLN A 62 15.19 15.83 -20.18
N ARG A 63 15.46 15.90 -18.86
CA ARG A 63 15.50 17.12 -18.06
C ARG A 63 16.86 17.83 -18.11
N LEU A 64 17.80 17.33 -18.92
CA LEU A 64 19.13 17.92 -19.06
C LEU A 64 19.02 19.26 -19.82
N PRO A 65 19.71 20.34 -19.38
CA PRO A 65 19.52 21.70 -19.92
C PRO A 65 19.71 21.82 -21.43
N PHE A 66 20.61 21.01 -21.99
CA PHE A 66 20.98 21.00 -23.41
C PHE A 66 20.04 20.15 -24.29
N LYS A 67 19.11 19.38 -23.71
CA LYS A 67 18.15 18.53 -24.44
C LYS A 67 16.72 19.04 -24.37
N MET A 68 16.45 20.02 -23.51
CA MET A 68 15.11 20.48 -23.21
C MET A 68 14.77 21.72 -24.03
N SER A 69 13.68 21.67 -24.77
CA SER A 69 13.14 22.83 -25.49
C SER A 69 12.71 23.93 -24.52
N ASP A 70 12.70 25.19 -24.97
CA ASP A 70 12.21 26.33 -24.19
C ASP A 70 10.75 26.12 -23.74
N GLU A 71 9.92 25.53 -24.61
CA GLU A 71 8.53 25.18 -24.29
C GLU A 71 8.43 24.13 -23.18
N GLU A 72 9.28 23.12 -23.24
CA GLU A 72 9.32 22.05 -22.23
C GLU A 72 9.74 22.61 -20.88
N ARG A 73 10.70 23.55 -20.85
CA ARG A 73 11.14 24.24 -19.63
C ARG A 73 10.00 25.03 -19.00
N LEU A 74 9.19 25.73 -19.79
CA LEU A 74 8.01 26.43 -19.29
C LEU A 74 6.98 25.45 -18.72
N ARG A 75 6.68 24.35 -19.43
CA ARG A 75 5.78 23.29 -18.93
C ARG A 75 6.29 22.69 -17.61
N ARG A 76 7.60 22.46 -17.49
CA ARG A 76 8.20 21.96 -16.25
C ARG A 76 8.12 22.99 -15.13
N LYS A 77 8.34 24.27 -15.40
CA LYS A 77 8.19 25.34 -14.40
C LYS A 77 6.75 25.39 -13.86
N ILE A 78 5.76 25.28 -14.76
CA ILE A 78 4.34 25.21 -14.38
C ILE A 78 4.07 23.96 -13.53
N TRP A 79 4.57 22.80 -13.96
CA TRP A 79 4.39 21.54 -13.23
C TRP A 79 5.06 21.57 -11.85
N VAL A 80 6.27 22.10 -11.72
CA VAL A 80 6.96 22.23 -10.42
C VAL A 80 6.16 23.14 -9.51
N LYS A 81 5.69 24.28 -10.03
CA LYS A 81 4.84 25.20 -9.28
C LYS A 81 3.52 24.56 -8.87
N SER A 82 2.95 23.67 -9.69
CA SER A 82 1.72 22.95 -9.32
C SER A 82 1.92 21.88 -8.25
N GLN A 83 3.17 21.54 -7.90
CA GLN A 83 3.48 20.67 -6.76
C GLN A 83 3.57 21.45 -5.43
N GLU A 84 3.56 22.78 -5.45
CA GLU A 84 3.53 23.59 -4.23
C GLU A 84 2.16 23.43 -3.57
N LEU A 85 2.15 22.93 -2.33
CA LEU A 85 0.93 22.79 -1.55
C LEU A 85 0.44 24.18 -1.11
N THR A 86 -0.88 24.31 -0.97
CA THR A 86 -1.48 25.52 -0.40
C THR A 86 -1.19 25.61 1.09
N GLU A 87 -1.14 26.83 1.65
CA GLU A 87 -0.93 27.06 3.09
C GLU A 87 -1.99 26.37 3.98
N ARG A 88 -3.17 26.09 3.40
CA ARG A 88 -4.26 25.39 4.07
C ARG A 88 -3.99 23.90 4.28
N GLU A 89 -3.16 23.30 3.44
CA GLU A 89 -2.84 21.88 3.51
C GLU A 89 -1.68 21.65 4.49
N PRO A 90 -1.72 20.62 5.34
CA PRO A 90 -2.62 19.46 5.34
C PRO A 90 -3.93 19.65 6.13
N VAL A 91 -5.08 19.28 5.54
CA VAL A 91 -6.37 19.32 6.23
C VAL A 91 -6.75 17.92 6.71
N ARG A 92 -6.91 17.76 8.03
CA ARG A 92 -7.44 16.52 8.61
C ARG A 92 -8.97 16.56 8.63
N VAL A 93 -9.61 15.78 7.76
CA VAL A 93 -11.07 15.68 7.69
C VAL A 93 -11.56 14.47 8.51
N PRO A 94 -12.21 14.68 9.68
CA PRO A 94 -12.63 13.57 10.54
C PRO A 94 -13.72 12.71 9.92
N GLU A 95 -14.55 13.30 9.05
CA GLU A 95 -15.61 12.59 8.33
C GLU A 95 -15.02 11.54 7.38
N LEU A 96 -13.95 11.89 6.68
CA LEU A 96 -13.25 10.97 5.78
C LEU A 96 -12.66 9.79 6.55
N GLU A 97 -12.08 10.03 7.72
CA GLU A 97 -11.58 8.95 8.60
C GLU A 97 -12.69 8.03 9.08
N GLN A 98 -13.88 8.58 9.34
CA GLN A 98 -15.05 7.78 9.73
C GLN A 98 -15.58 6.93 8.58
N MET A 99 -15.54 7.43 7.35
CA MET A 99 -15.94 6.67 6.16
C MET A 99 -14.94 5.56 5.82
N ILE A 100 -13.63 5.82 5.96
CA ILE A 100 -12.57 4.85 5.65
C ILE A 100 -12.52 3.70 6.67
N TYR A 101 -12.88 3.95 7.93
CA TYR A 101 -12.72 2.96 9.00
C TYR A 101 -14.05 2.52 9.63
N ASN A 102 -14.27 1.19 9.59
CA ASN A 102 -15.37 0.50 10.27
C ASN A 102 -15.42 0.84 11.79
N PRO A 103 -16.60 0.84 12.44
CA PRO A 103 -16.74 1.19 13.86
C PRO A 103 -15.91 0.31 14.80
N ILE A 104 -15.85 -1.01 14.54
CA ILE A 104 -15.00 -1.95 15.30
C ILE A 104 -13.53 -1.53 15.18
N ARG A 105 -13.12 -1.11 13.97
CA ARG A 105 -11.76 -0.65 13.69
C ARG A 105 -11.42 0.63 14.43
N ARG A 106 -12.39 1.52 14.60
CA ARG A 106 -12.23 2.73 15.40
C ARG A 106 -12.09 2.41 16.89
N LEU A 107 -12.88 1.45 17.40
CA LEU A 107 -12.88 1.09 18.82
C LEU A 107 -11.52 0.54 19.29
N TYR A 108 -10.93 -0.41 18.55
CA TYR A 108 -9.62 -0.96 18.95
C TYR A 108 -8.47 0.05 18.77
N ARG A 109 -8.62 1.02 17.86
CA ARG A 109 -7.58 2.02 17.55
C ARG A 109 -7.63 3.23 18.48
N ALA A 110 -8.80 3.54 19.03
CA ALA A 110 -9.05 4.63 19.97
C ALA A 110 -8.04 4.80 21.12
N PRO A 111 -7.60 3.74 21.85
CA PRO A 111 -6.65 3.91 22.93
C PRO A 111 -5.30 4.43 22.42
N THR A 112 -4.79 3.85 21.33
CA THR A 112 -3.52 4.28 20.73
C THR A 112 -3.63 5.69 20.15
N ASP A 113 -4.79 6.05 19.60
CA ASP A 113 -5.03 7.37 19.03
C ASP A 113 -4.98 8.45 20.08
N ARG A 114 -5.65 8.23 21.20
CA ARG A 114 -5.66 9.17 22.33
C ARG A 114 -4.27 9.32 22.94
N LEU A 115 -3.51 8.23 23.04
CA LEU A 115 -2.13 8.26 23.51
C LEU A 115 -1.26 9.15 22.60
N PHE A 116 -1.30 8.89 21.29
CA PHE A 116 -0.43 9.61 20.34
C PHE A 116 -0.90 11.03 20.04
N GLN A 117 -2.19 11.34 20.17
CA GLN A 117 -2.68 12.72 20.13
C GLN A 117 -2.11 13.54 21.29
N LYS A 118 -2.03 12.96 22.50
CA LYS A 118 -1.39 13.62 23.66
C LYS A 118 0.13 13.76 23.51
N LEU A 119 0.77 12.81 22.82
CA LEU A 119 2.21 12.84 22.55
C LEU A 119 2.61 13.68 21.32
N ALA A 120 1.65 14.06 20.48
CA ALA A 120 1.86 14.85 19.26
C ALA A 120 2.70 16.13 19.47
N PRO A 121 2.49 16.97 20.51
CA PRO A 121 3.29 18.18 20.70
C PRO A 121 4.76 17.90 21.01
N ILE A 122 5.09 16.73 21.56
CA ILE A 122 6.47 16.36 21.93
C ILE A 122 7.18 15.70 20.74
N VAL A 123 6.47 14.82 20.04
CA VAL A 123 7.05 13.95 18.99
C VAL A 123 7.01 14.60 17.60
N GLY A 124 6.11 15.58 17.41
CA GLY A 124 5.85 16.22 16.13
C GLY A 124 4.79 15.48 15.32
N GLU A 125 3.90 16.24 14.67
CA GLU A 125 2.72 15.71 13.97
C GLU A 125 3.07 14.77 12.81
N HIS A 126 4.18 15.02 12.12
CA HIS A 126 4.65 14.18 11.01
C HIS A 126 5.04 12.76 11.43
N ARG A 127 5.49 12.57 12.68
CA ARG A 127 5.99 11.27 13.17
C ARG A 127 4.89 10.45 13.85
N VAL A 128 3.81 11.09 14.29
CA VAL A 128 2.68 10.44 14.97
C VAL A 128 2.09 9.26 14.17
N PRO A 129 1.83 9.35 12.84
CA PRO A 129 1.31 8.22 12.07
C PRO A 129 2.23 6.99 12.10
N PHE A 130 3.55 7.20 12.06
CA PHE A 130 4.54 6.14 12.13
C PHE A 130 4.51 5.43 13.49
N PHE A 131 4.55 6.18 14.60
CA PHE A 131 4.50 5.59 15.94
C PHE A 131 3.19 4.87 16.22
N ARG A 132 2.06 5.40 15.74
CA ARG A 132 0.75 4.74 15.80
C ARG A 132 0.73 3.37 15.12
N MET A 133 1.57 3.16 14.10
CA MET A 133 1.70 1.86 13.44
C MET A 133 2.67 0.93 14.15
N VAL A 134 3.81 1.44 14.61
CA VAL A 134 4.93 0.63 15.11
C VAL A 134 4.72 0.20 16.56
N VAL A 135 4.34 1.13 17.44
CA VAL A 135 4.29 0.88 18.89
C VAL A 135 3.31 -0.24 19.28
N PRO A 136 2.08 -0.30 18.75
CA PRO A 136 1.15 -1.38 19.11
C PRO A 136 1.65 -2.75 18.65
N LYS A 137 2.32 -2.81 17.49
CA LYS A 137 2.90 -4.05 16.96
C LYS A 137 4.07 -4.54 17.82
N LEU A 138 4.94 -3.63 18.23
CA LEU A 138 6.05 -3.95 19.14
C LEU A 138 5.53 -4.41 20.50
N PHE A 139 4.52 -3.74 21.05
CA PHE A 139 3.90 -4.12 22.30
C PHE A 139 3.25 -5.51 22.24
N LEU A 140 2.44 -5.78 21.22
CA LEU A 140 1.84 -7.10 21.00
C LEU A 140 2.90 -8.18 20.76
N GLY A 141 3.95 -7.86 19.99
CA GLY A 141 5.08 -8.76 19.76
C GLY A 141 5.81 -9.09 21.06
N TYR A 142 6.05 -8.11 21.92
CA TYR A 142 6.67 -8.30 23.23
C TYR A 142 5.81 -9.15 24.16
N VAL A 143 4.53 -8.81 24.33
CA VAL A 143 3.61 -9.60 25.17
C VAL A 143 3.50 -11.04 24.63
N GLY A 144 3.37 -11.21 23.31
CA GLY A 144 3.35 -12.51 22.67
C GLY A 144 4.63 -13.31 22.93
N ALA A 145 5.81 -12.68 22.83
CA ALA A 145 7.08 -13.31 23.14
C ALA A 145 7.17 -13.73 24.62
N CYS A 146 6.72 -12.88 25.56
CA CYS A 146 6.67 -13.24 26.97
C CYS A 146 5.75 -14.42 27.25
N VAL A 147 4.55 -14.44 26.66
CA VAL A 147 3.58 -15.54 26.81
C VAL A 147 4.15 -16.83 26.21
N LEU A 148 4.73 -16.77 25.00
CA LEU A 148 5.36 -17.93 24.38
C LEU A 148 6.52 -18.44 25.22
N TRP A 149 7.41 -17.55 25.69
CA TRP A 149 8.53 -17.91 26.54
C TRP A 149 8.07 -18.55 27.86
N TYR A 150 7.06 -17.96 28.51
CA TYR A 150 6.48 -18.51 29.73
C TYR A 150 5.93 -19.93 29.49
N ASN A 151 5.20 -20.14 28.40
CA ASN A 151 4.66 -21.46 28.05
C ASN A 151 5.78 -22.46 27.75
N ILE A 152 6.81 -22.08 26.99
CA ILE A 152 7.96 -22.94 26.66
C ILE A 152 8.74 -23.31 27.93
N LYS A 153 8.88 -22.37 28.88
CA LYS A 153 9.68 -22.57 30.09
C LYS A 153 8.96 -23.40 31.16
N TYR A 154 7.67 -23.15 31.40
CA TYR A 154 6.96 -23.75 32.52
C TYR A 154 5.95 -24.84 32.12
N ASN A 155 5.49 -24.84 30.87
CA ASN A 155 4.58 -25.87 30.35
C ASN A 155 5.36 -26.83 29.44
N GLN A 156 6.45 -27.41 29.98
CA GLN A 156 7.17 -28.48 29.30
C GLN A 156 6.43 -29.80 29.50
N ILE A 157 6.40 -30.63 28.44
CA ILE A 157 5.84 -31.97 28.55
C ILE A 157 6.70 -32.80 29.51
N ASN A 158 6.07 -33.27 30.58
CA ASN A 158 6.66 -34.20 31.53
C ASN A 158 5.99 -35.57 31.38
N TRP A 159 6.61 -36.59 31.97
CA TRP A 159 6.03 -37.94 31.96
C TRP A 159 4.69 -38.04 32.72
N GLU A 160 4.47 -37.20 33.73
CA GLU A 160 3.21 -37.14 34.50
C GLU A 160 2.11 -36.39 33.74
N ASP A 161 2.47 -35.27 33.10
CA ASP A 161 1.56 -34.37 32.42
C ASP A 161 1.90 -34.24 30.93
N ARG A 162 1.01 -34.75 30.07
CA ARG A 162 1.15 -34.71 28.61
C ARG A 162 0.77 -33.36 27.98
N LYS A 163 0.82 -32.27 28.73
CA LYS A 163 0.42 -30.94 28.26
C LYS A 163 1.65 -30.12 27.92
N GLY A 164 1.55 -29.30 26.87
CA GLY A 164 2.58 -28.31 26.53
C GLY A 164 3.39 -28.64 25.27
N PHE A 165 4.61 -28.11 25.22
CA PHE A 165 5.50 -28.25 24.07
C PHE A 165 6.63 -29.26 24.35
N THR A 166 6.94 -30.10 23.38
CA THR A 166 8.14 -30.95 23.39
C THR A 166 9.30 -30.18 22.75
N LEU A 167 10.34 -29.91 23.53
CA LEU A 167 11.56 -29.28 23.03
C LEU A 167 12.63 -30.35 22.87
N ILE A 168 12.87 -30.78 21.63
CA ILE A 168 13.97 -31.67 21.29
C ILE A 168 15.10 -30.81 20.74
N GLN A 169 16.19 -30.69 21.48
CA GLN A 169 17.39 -30.01 21.00
C GLN A 169 18.15 -30.93 20.05
N SER A 170 18.43 -30.44 18.84
CA SER A 170 19.35 -31.13 17.94
C SER A 170 20.77 -31.03 18.47
N LYS A 171 21.63 -31.95 18.03
CA LYS A 171 23.04 -31.95 18.40
C LYS A 171 23.69 -30.65 17.91
N GLY A 172 24.32 -29.92 18.82
CA GLY A 172 25.15 -28.77 18.47
C GLY A 172 26.36 -29.21 17.63
N ILE A 173 26.85 -28.32 16.79
CA ILE A 173 28.12 -28.50 16.08
C ILE A 173 29.23 -28.25 17.12
N TYR A 174 30.13 -29.21 17.29
CA TYR A 174 31.30 -29.08 18.16
C TYR A 174 32.56 -29.21 17.31
N LEU A 175 33.62 -28.49 17.68
CA LEU A 175 34.90 -28.58 17.01
C LEU A 175 35.64 -29.87 17.40
N PRO A 176 36.58 -30.37 16.58
CA PRO A 176 37.31 -31.61 16.89
C PRO A 176 38.09 -31.57 18.22
N GLU A 177 38.50 -30.39 18.66
CA GLU A 177 39.27 -30.18 19.90
C GLU A 177 38.38 -29.95 21.13
N GLU A 178 37.08 -29.75 20.95
CA GLU A 178 36.13 -29.57 22.05
C GLU A 178 35.69 -30.90 22.63
N GLN A 179 35.37 -30.90 23.93
CA GLN A 179 34.81 -32.09 24.57
C GLN A 179 33.47 -32.45 23.93
N LYS A 180 33.42 -33.66 23.35
CA LYS A 180 32.19 -34.18 22.75
C LYS A 180 31.07 -34.23 23.80
N PRO A 181 29.89 -33.65 23.53
CA PRO A 181 28.77 -33.75 24.47
C PRO A 181 28.32 -35.20 24.62
N SER A 182 27.80 -35.54 25.81
CA SER A 182 27.19 -36.84 26.05
C SER A 182 26.09 -37.08 25.02
N VAL A 183 26.13 -38.24 24.35
CA VAL A 183 25.16 -38.58 23.32
C VAL A 183 23.96 -39.21 24.03
N PRO A 184 22.76 -38.61 23.94
CA PRO A 184 21.56 -39.24 24.49
C PRO A 184 21.28 -40.56 23.77
N GLU A 185 20.87 -41.56 24.52
CA GLU A 185 20.47 -42.86 24.00
C GLU A 185 19.12 -42.76 23.26
N LYS A 186 18.79 -43.77 22.45
CA LYS A 186 17.56 -43.73 21.63
C LYS A 186 16.28 -43.54 22.46
N TRP A 187 16.26 -44.07 23.68
CA TRP A 187 15.10 -44.00 24.56
C TRP A 187 15.02 -42.69 25.37
N ASP A 188 16.13 -41.93 25.51
CA ASP A 188 16.15 -40.63 26.18
C ASP A 188 15.19 -39.62 25.51
N TYR A 189 15.02 -39.73 24.20
CA TYR A 189 14.14 -38.86 23.42
C TYR A 189 12.66 -39.02 23.75
N ALA A 190 12.26 -40.15 24.35
CA ALA A 190 10.88 -40.42 24.77
C ALA A 190 10.70 -40.37 26.30
N ASP A 191 11.77 -40.09 27.05
CA ASP A 191 11.79 -40.21 28.51
C ASP A 191 10.97 -39.10 29.21
N ASN A 192 10.87 -37.91 28.60
CA ASN A 192 10.14 -36.75 29.15
C ASN A 192 10.48 -36.47 30.64
N GLY A 193 11.75 -36.65 31.01
CA GLY A 193 12.24 -36.44 32.37
C GLY A 193 11.86 -37.53 33.38
N PHE A 194 11.43 -38.71 32.92
CA PHE A 194 11.11 -39.83 33.81
C PHE A 194 12.34 -40.32 34.58
N GLN A 195 13.52 -40.38 33.98
CA GLN A 195 14.75 -40.84 34.65
C GLN A 195 15.37 -39.82 35.60
N SER A 196 15.16 -38.52 35.34
CA SER A 196 15.66 -37.46 36.21
C SER A 196 14.88 -37.32 37.51
N ARG A 197 13.76 -38.05 37.68
CA ARG A 197 12.98 -38.04 38.92
C ARG A 197 13.79 -38.56 40.12
N LYS A 198 13.49 -38.01 41.30
CA LYS A 198 13.95 -38.54 42.58
C LYS A 198 12.92 -39.46 43.24
N VAL A 199 11.65 -39.32 42.85
CA VAL A 199 10.53 -40.10 43.40
C VAL A 199 10.66 -41.57 42.97
N PHE A 200 10.48 -42.49 43.90
CA PHE A 200 10.56 -43.97 43.71
C PHE A 200 11.95 -44.58 43.52
N LYS A 201 13.06 -43.84 43.74
CA LYS A 201 14.43 -44.41 43.70
C LYS A 201 14.87 -45.09 45.01
N GLY A 202 14.03 -45.09 46.04
CA GLY A 202 14.31 -45.66 47.35
C GLY A 202 14.60 -44.60 48.44
N PRO A 203 14.76 -45.01 49.71
CA PRO A 203 14.93 -44.09 50.83
C PRO A 203 16.19 -43.23 50.73
N ASP A 204 17.23 -43.70 50.04
CA ASP A 204 18.51 -42.99 49.86
C ASP A 204 18.39 -41.69 49.03
N TYR A 205 17.29 -41.52 48.30
CA TYR A 205 17.06 -40.40 47.38
C TYR A 205 15.85 -39.53 47.79
N ALA A 206 15.32 -39.72 49.00
CA ALA A 206 14.08 -39.09 49.48
C ALA A 206 14.21 -37.64 49.97
N TYR A 207 15.38 -37.00 49.81
CA TYR A 207 15.66 -35.63 50.26
C TYR A 207 16.30 -34.77 49.15
#